data_AF-E6QET1-F1
#
_entry.id   AF-E6QET1-F1
#
_cell.length_a   1.000
_cell.length_b   1.000
_cell.length_c   1.000
_cell.angle_alpha   90.00
_cell.angle_beta   90.00
_cell.angle_gamma   90.00
#
_symmetry.space_group_name_H-M   'P 1'
#
loop_
_entity.id
_entity.type
_entity.pdbx_description
1 polymer ?
#
loop_
_entity_poly.entity_id
_entity_poly.type
_entity_poly.pdbx_seq_one_letter_code
_entity_poly.pdbx_strand_id
1 'polypeptide(L)'
;MSRLDKWVAGVLTAGIVAILLGILMTAVFTRIPVAHIYVNEAGARTIIVGGHQAVAAPDWPGTYLVTPRFADTAFWPNATLDFQNGAPVTLPRRDIVLWVYRG
;
A
#
# COMPACT_ATOMS: atom_id res chain seq x y z
N MET A 1 19.44 1.17 41.43
CA MET A 1 19.70 0.49 40.15
C MET A 1 21.20 0.47 39.90
N SER A 2 21.77 -0.72 39.80
CA SER A 2 23.20 -0.92 39.55
C SER A 2 23.59 -0.41 38.15
N ARG A 3 24.87 -0.15 37.91
CA ARG A 3 25.38 0.19 36.57
C ARG A 3 25.10 -0.93 35.55
N LEU A 4 25.11 -2.18 36.01
CA LEU A 4 24.80 -3.35 35.21
C LEU A 4 23.32 -3.39 34.81
N ASP A 5 22.41 -3.07 35.72
CA ASP A 5 20.96 -3.01 35.43
C ASP A 5 20.65 -1.96 34.36
N LYS A 6 21.30 -0.79 34.42
CA LYS A 6 21.13 0.28 33.43
C LYS A 6 21.67 -0.13 32.06
N TRP A 7 22.80 -0.84 32.02
CA TRP A 7 23.38 -1.34 30.78
C TRP A 7 22.49 -2.42 30.14
N VAL A 8 22.03 -3.39 30.93
CA VAL A 8 21.10 -4.45 30.48
C VAL A 8 19.80 -3.83 29.95
N ALA A 9 19.21 -2.89 30.68
CA ALA A 9 18.01 -2.18 30.24
C ALA A 9 18.24 -1.43 28.92
N GLY A 10 19.37 -0.72 28.78
CA GLY A 10 19.72 -0.01 27.56
C GLY A 10 19.86 -0.92 26.33
N VAL A 11 20.53 -2.06 26.49
CA VAL A 11 20.68 -3.06 25.40
C VAL A 11 19.33 -3.67 25.03
N LEU A 12 18.50 -4.02 26.02
CA LEU A 12 17.14 -4.53 25.78
C LEU A 12 16.28 -3.53 25.03
N THR A 13 16.25 -2.27 25.48
CA THR A 13 15.48 -1.21 24.81
C THR A 13 15.97 -1.00 23.37
N ALA A 14 17.28 -0.93 23.16
CA ALA A 14 17.85 -0.78 21.82
C ALA A 14 17.50 -1.96 20.91
N GLY A 15 17.58 -3.20 21.43
CA GLY A 15 17.20 -4.41 20.70
C GLY A 15 15.73 -4.42 20.29
N ILE A 16 14.83 -4.07 21.21
CA ILE A 16 13.39 -3.97 20.93
C ILE A 16 13.12 -2.91 19.86
N VAL A 17 13.73 -1.73 19.98
CA VAL A 17 13.58 -0.65 18.99
C VAL A 17 14.08 -1.09 17.62
N ALA A 18 15.22 -1.77 17.54
CA ALA A 18 15.76 -2.29 16.28
C ALA A 18 14.82 -3.31 15.62
N ILE A 19 14.23 -4.22 16.41
CA ILE A 19 13.25 -5.20 15.91
C ILE A 19 12.00 -4.49 15.39
N LEU A 20 11.44 -3.54 16.16
CA LEU A 20 10.25 -2.79 15.75
C LEU A 20 10.49 -1.98 14.47
N LEU A 21 11.66 -1.34 14.35
CA LEU A 21 12.05 -0.63 13.13
C LEU A 21 12.21 -1.60 11.95
N GLY A 22 12.80 -2.78 12.15
CA GLY A 22 12.92 -3.81 11.12
C GLY A 22 11.55 -4.29 10.61
N ILE A 23 10.60 -4.53 11.52
CA ILE A 23 9.23 -4.91 11.18
C ILE A 23 8.54 -3.78 10.41
N LEU A 24 8.64 -2.54 10.89
CA LEU A 24 8.04 -1.39 10.22
C LEU A 24 8.61 -1.20 8.81
N MET A 25 9.94 -1.28 8.64
CA MET A 25 10.58 -1.19 7.34
C MET A 25 10.08 -2.28 6.39
N THR A 26 10.04 -3.53 6.87
CA THR A 26 9.51 -4.64 6.07
C THR A 26 8.06 -4.37 5.64
N ALA A 27 7.23 -3.91 6.58
CA ALA A 27 5.83 -3.59 6.33
C ALA A 27 5.65 -2.43 5.32
N VAL A 28 6.50 -1.39 5.38
CA VAL A 28 6.44 -0.22 4.48
C VAL A 28 6.84 -0.59 3.05
N PHE A 29 7.80 -1.49 2.87
CA PHE A 29 8.30 -1.86 1.54
C PHE A 29 7.63 -3.12 0.95
N THR A 30 6.74 -3.77 1.71
CA THR A 30 6.01 -4.93 1.23
C THR A 30 5.05 -4.53 0.11
N ARG A 31 5.04 -5.30 -0.98
CA ARG A 31 4.09 -5.16 -2.09
C ARG A 31 3.05 -6.26 -1.99
N ILE A 32 1.78 -5.87 -1.88
CA ILE A 32 0.66 -6.79 -1.75
C ILE A 32 0.15 -7.14 -3.15
N PRO A 33 0.01 -8.42 -3.52
CA PRO A 33 -0.54 -8.81 -4.81
C PRO A 33 -2.04 -8.50 -4.89
N VAL A 34 -2.45 -7.83 -5.95
CA VAL A 34 -3.83 -7.39 -6.17
C VAL A 34 -4.39 -8.06 -7.44
N ALA A 35 -5.65 -8.48 -7.39
CA ALA A 35 -6.36 -9.02 -8.54
C ALA A 35 -6.94 -7.87 -9.37
N HIS A 36 -7.72 -7.01 -8.71
CA HIS A 36 -8.27 -5.78 -9.24
C HIS A 36 -8.72 -4.86 -8.10
N ILE A 37 -9.01 -3.62 -8.44
CA ILE A 37 -9.58 -2.62 -7.53
C ILE A 37 -10.73 -1.89 -8.23
N TYR A 38 -11.61 -1.32 -7.43
CA TYR A 38 -12.64 -0.39 -7.89
C TYR A 38 -12.28 0.99 -7.39
N VAL A 39 -12.26 1.97 -8.29
CA VAL A 39 -11.94 3.36 -7.97
C VAL A 39 -13.10 4.28 -8.36
N ASN A 40 -13.20 5.42 -7.67
CA ASN A 40 -14.11 6.49 -8.07
C ASN A 40 -13.61 7.19 -9.35
N GLU A 41 -14.39 8.16 -9.86
CA GLU A 41 -14.05 8.93 -11.05
C GLU A 41 -12.70 9.68 -10.95
N ALA A 42 -12.39 10.24 -9.77
CA ALA A 42 -11.13 10.96 -9.54
C ALA A 42 -9.91 10.03 -9.59
N GLY A 43 -10.03 8.85 -8.98
CA GLY A 43 -9.02 7.79 -9.04
C GLY A 43 -8.83 7.28 -10.47
N ALA A 44 -9.93 7.01 -11.17
CA ALA A 44 -9.90 6.57 -12.57
C ALA A 44 -9.18 7.58 -13.46
N ARG A 45 -9.48 8.88 -13.31
CA ARG A 45 -8.80 9.95 -14.06
C ARG A 45 -7.29 9.95 -13.79
N THR A 46 -6.87 9.80 -12.53
CA THR A 46 -5.46 9.77 -12.16
C THR A 46 -4.73 8.59 -12.83
N ILE A 47 -5.37 7.43 -12.88
CA ILE A 47 -4.85 6.21 -13.50
C ILE A 47 -4.75 6.36 -15.02
N ILE A 48 -5.77 6.94 -15.66
CA ILE A 48 -5.78 7.21 -17.10
C ILE A 48 -4.70 8.22 -17.48
N VAL A 49 -4.53 9.30 -16.71
CA VAL A 49 -3.45 10.28 -16.92
C VAL A 49 -2.08 9.63 -16.72
N GLY A 50 -1.97 8.66 -15.81
CA GLY A 50 -0.79 7.83 -15.62
C GLY A 50 -0.51 6.84 -16.77
N GLY A 51 -1.36 6.79 -17.80
CA GLY A 51 -1.18 5.95 -18.98
C GLY A 51 -1.76 4.54 -18.84
N HIS A 52 -2.61 4.30 -17.84
CA HIS A 52 -3.21 2.98 -17.59
C HIS A 52 -4.70 2.96 -17.88
N GLN A 53 -5.27 1.76 -18.00
CA GLN A 53 -6.69 1.60 -18.28
C GLN A 53 -7.51 1.56 -17.00
N ALA A 54 -8.65 2.27 -17.02
CA ALA A 54 -9.72 2.17 -16.04
C ALA A 54 -11.04 1.97 -16.81
N VAL A 55 -11.74 0.87 -16.56
CA VAL A 55 -12.95 0.47 -17.28
C VAL A 55 -14.15 0.65 -16.36
N ALA A 56 -15.27 1.17 -16.84
CA ALA A 56 -16.48 1.27 -16.03
C ALA A 56 -16.88 -0.12 -15.50
N ALA A 57 -17.09 -0.24 -14.19
CA ALA A 57 -17.41 -1.50 -13.54
C ALA A 57 -18.91 -1.83 -13.70
N PRO A 58 -19.28 -2.92 -14.40
CA PRO A 58 -20.68 -3.27 -14.61
C PRO A 58 -21.36 -3.79 -13.34
N ASP A 59 -20.57 -4.35 -12.42
CA ASP A 59 -20.98 -4.94 -11.15
C ASP A 59 -21.01 -3.92 -10.00
N TRP A 60 -20.32 -2.78 -10.12
CA TRP A 60 -20.28 -1.70 -9.13
C TRP A 60 -20.54 -0.33 -9.79
N PRO A 61 -21.82 0.09 -9.92
CA PRO A 61 -22.19 1.32 -10.60
C PRO A 61 -21.49 2.57 -10.05
N GLY A 62 -21.07 3.46 -10.95
CA GLY A 62 -20.38 4.70 -10.58
C GLY A 62 -18.90 4.51 -10.22
N THR A 63 -18.35 3.31 -10.41
CA THR A 63 -16.93 3.02 -10.19
C THR A 63 -16.25 2.50 -11.45
N TYR A 64 -14.93 2.47 -11.41
CA TYR A 64 -14.08 1.97 -12.48
C TYR A 64 -13.22 0.82 -11.97
N LEU A 65 -13.26 -0.29 -12.69
CA LEU A 65 -12.40 -1.44 -12.49
C LEU A 65 -11.00 -1.16 -13.03
N VAL A 66 -9.99 -1.45 -12.22
CA VAL A 66 -8.57 -1.29 -12.55
C VAL A 66 -7.81 -2.54 -12.08
N THR A 67 -6.84 -3.01 -12.87
CA THR A 67 -6.12 -4.27 -12.65
C THR A 67 -4.62 -4.06 -12.41
N PRO A 68 -4.21 -3.46 -11.27
CA PRO A 68 -2.81 -3.42 -10.91
C PRO A 68 -2.31 -4.84 -10.54
N ARG A 69 -1.00 -5.07 -10.64
CA ARG A 69 -0.38 -6.32 -10.17
C ARG A 69 -0.13 -6.28 -8.67
N PHE A 70 0.33 -5.14 -8.18
CA PHE A 70 0.66 -4.94 -6.78
C PHE A 70 0.20 -3.57 -6.32
N ALA A 71 0.03 -3.45 -5.01
CA ALA A 71 -0.09 -2.18 -4.33
C ALA A 71 0.84 -2.15 -3.11
N ASP A 72 1.23 -0.96 -2.69
CA ASP A 72 1.84 -0.77 -1.39
C ASP A 72 0.88 -1.11 -0.23
N THR A 73 1.45 -1.29 0.96
CA THR A 73 0.71 -1.62 2.16
C THR A 73 -0.20 -0.49 2.64
N ALA A 74 -1.26 -0.86 3.36
CA ALA A 74 -2.34 0.04 3.79
C ALA A 74 -1.97 1.05 4.90
N PHE A 75 -0.70 1.22 5.22
CA PHE A 75 -0.26 2.17 6.26
C PHE A 75 -0.34 3.62 5.82
N TRP A 76 -0.24 3.89 4.52
CA TRP A 76 -0.16 5.25 4.00
C TRP A 76 -1.53 5.75 3.53
N PRO A 77 -1.80 7.07 3.62
CA PRO A 77 -3.04 7.67 3.10
C PRO A 77 -3.13 7.61 1.58
N ASN A 78 -2.00 7.40 0.90
CA ASN A 78 -1.90 7.18 -0.53
C ASN A 78 -1.63 5.69 -0.81
N ALA A 79 -2.06 5.23 -1.97
CA ALA A 79 -1.70 3.94 -2.51
C ALA A 79 -0.90 4.11 -3.80
N THR A 80 0.23 3.42 -3.87
CA THR A 80 1.03 3.27 -5.08
C THR A 80 0.68 1.95 -5.73
N LEU A 81 0.18 2.03 -6.97
CA LEU A 81 -0.26 0.91 -7.77
C LEU A 81 0.79 0.58 -8.83
N ASP A 82 1.30 -0.64 -8.79
CA ASP A 82 2.22 -1.17 -9.80
C ASP A 82 1.44 -1.96 -10.85
N PHE A 83 1.54 -1.52 -12.10
CA PHE A 83 0.90 -2.18 -13.24
C PHE A 83 1.86 -3.14 -13.94
N GLN A 84 1.33 -3.96 -14.85
CA GLN A 84 2.16 -4.89 -15.62
C GLN A 84 3.17 -4.17 -16.51
N ASN A 85 2.75 -3.05 -17.10
CA ASN A 85 3.54 -2.22 -18.00
C ASN A 85 3.39 -0.76 -17.56
N GLY A 86 4.39 0.08 -17.83
CA GLY A 86 4.32 1.52 -17.52
C GLY A 86 4.80 1.88 -16.11
N ALA A 87 4.68 3.17 -15.78
CA ALA A 87 5.12 3.70 -14.49
C ALA A 87 4.08 3.40 -13.39
N PRO A 88 4.51 3.24 -12.13
CA PRO A 88 3.59 3.16 -11.00
C PRO A 88 2.74 4.43 -10.88
N VAL A 89 1.49 4.28 -10.43
CA VAL A 89 0.59 5.41 -10.19
C VAL A 89 0.29 5.51 -8.72
N THR A 90 0.49 6.70 -8.15
CA THR A 90 0.11 7.00 -6.77
C THR A 90 -1.21 7.77 -6.76
N LEU A 91 -2.17 7.31 -5.97
CA LEU A 91 -3.44 8.00 -5.76
C LEU A 91 -3.93 7.90 -4.31
N PRO A 92 -4.77 8.81 -3.83
CA PRO A 92 -5.31 8.77 -2.48
C PRO A 92 -6.13 7.51 -2.21
N ARG A 93 -5.94 6.83 -1.08
CA ARG A 93 -6.72 5.61 -0.76
C ARG A 93 -8.22 5.82 -0.67
N ARG A 94 -8.64 7.04 -0.32
CA ARG A 94 -10.06 7.44 -0.33
C ARG A 94 -10.71 7.35 -1.72
N ASP A 95 -9.91 7.36 -2.78
CA ASP A 95 -10.40 7.23 -4.15
C ASP A 95 -10.53 5.76 -4.58
N ILE A 96 -10.06 4.83 -3.74
CA ILE A 96 -10.21 3.39 -3.91
C ILE A 96 -11.41 2.95 -3.09
N VAL A 97 -12.43 2.47 -3.78
CA VAL A 97 -13.71 2.08 -3.22
C VAL A 97 -13.64 0.64 -2.70
N LEU A 98 -13.00 -0.25 -3.45
CA LEU A 98 -12.88 -1.67 -3.07
C LEU A 98 -11.54 -2.26 -3.54
N TRP A 99 -10.96 -3.08 -2.67
CA TRP A 99 -9.75 -3.87 -2.94
C TRP A 99 -10.09 -5.34 -3.13
N VAL A 100 -9.58 -5.95 -4.20
CA VAL A 100 -9.68 -7.40 -4.40
C VAL A 100 -8.27 -7.98 -4.52
N TYR A 101 -7.83 -8.67 -3.49
CA TYR A 101 -6.49 -9.25 -3.39
C TYR A 101 -6.42 -10.63 -4.06
N ARG A 102 -5.21 -11.05 -4.45
CA ARG A 102 -4.96 -12.44 -4.88
C ARG A 102 -4.68 -13.29 -3.63
N GLY A 103 -5.39 -14.41 -3.50
CA GLY A 103 -5.12 -15.46 -2.51
C GLY A 103 -4.05 -16.43 -2.96
#